data_AF-A0A7J2WGJ4-F1
#
_entry.id   AF-A0A7J2WGJ4-F1
#
_cell.length_a   1.000
_cell.length_b   1.000
_cell.length_c   1.000
_cell.angle_alpha   90.00
_cell.angle_beta   90.00
_cell.angle_gamma   90.00
#
_symmetry.space_group_name_H-M   'P 1'
#
loop_
_entity.id
_entity.type
_entity.pdbx_description
1 polymer ?
#
loop_
_entity_poly.entity_id
_entity_poly.type
_entity_poly.pdbx_seq_one_letter_code
_entity_poly.pdbx_strand_id
1 'polypeptide(L)'
;MSHQELSSKTKNIIKGLFKEYYKKTDLRVPEDFILREFAFQTFDSESYIRHKSFNNPSTLKEYITSITPKHAYFSSALYREPSAENMDEKGWLGSDLIFDIDANEIPGS
;
A
#
# COMPACT_ATOMS: atom_id res chain seq x y z
N MET A 1 8.74 -10.72 21.99
CA MET A 1 10.04 -10.30 21.43
C MET A 1 10.06 -8.78 21.40
N SER A 2 11.07 -8.16 21.99
CA SER A 2 11.18 -6.69 22.04
C SER A 2 11.50 -6.16 20.64
N HIS A 3 10.61 -5.34 20.06
CA HIS A 3 10.96 -4.56 18.87
C HIS A 3 12.05 -3.56 19.27
N GLN A 4 13.30 -3.84 18.90
CA GLN A 4 14.32 -2.81 18.89
C GLN A 4 13.91 -1.77 17.84
N GLU A 5 13.55 -0.58 18.31
CA GLU A 5 13.33 0.57 17.42
C GLU A 5 14.60 0.83 16.61
N LEU A 6 14.47 0.87 15.29
CA LEU A 6 15.55 1.24 14.38
C LEU A 6 16.07 2.62 14.77
N SER A 7 17.39 2.77 14.89
CA SER A 7 17.99 4.10 15.08
C SER A 7 17.58 5.01 13.92
N SER A 8 17.35 6.30 14.21
CA SER A 8 16.88 7.27 13.20
C SER A 8 17.79 7.32 11.97
N LYS A 9 19.11 7.12 12.16
CA LYS A 9 20.08 7.01 11.06
C LYS A 9 19.77 5.80 10.15
N THR A 10 19.56 4.63 10.75
CA THR A 10 19.25 3.40 9.99
C THR A 10 17.91 3.53 9.27
N LYS A 11 16.90 4.07 9.95
CA LYS A 11 15.58 4.36 9.35
C LYS A 11 15.69 5.25 8.12
N ASN A 12 16.47 6.33 8.18
CA ASN A 12 16.68 7.23 7.04
C ASN A 12 17.42 6.56 5.88
N ILE A 13 18.39 5.70 6.16
CA ILE A 13 19.07 4.91 5.12
C ILE A 13 18.08 3.97 4.43
N ILE A 14 17.29 3.21 5.20
CA ILE A 14 16.28 2.29 4.66
C ILE A 14 15.23 3.05 3.84
N LYS A 15 14.71 4.18 4.36
CA LYS A 15 13.78 5.04 3.62
C LYS A 15 14.40 5.53 2.30
N GLY A 16 15.68 5.90 2.31
CA GLY A 16 16.42 6.25 1.10
C GLY A 16 16.46 5.12 0.07
N LEU A 17 16.72 3.89 0.51
CA LEU A 17 16.72 2.70 -0.35
C LEU A 17 15.33 2.43 -0.96
N PHE A 18 14.27 2.54 -0.16
CA PHE A 18 12.88 2.40 -0.64
C PHE A 18 12.53 3.48 -1.67
N LYS A 19 12.96 4.72 -1.44
CA LYS A 19 12.72 5.82 -2.38
C LYS A 19 13.39 5.57 -3.73
N GLU A 20 14.62 5.10 -3.72
CA GLU A 20 15.34 4.74 -4.95
C GLU A 20 14.71 3.53 -5.66
N TYR A 21 14.21 2.54 -4.90
CA TYR A 21 13.47 1.42 -5.44
C TYR A 21 12.19 1.87 -6.16
N TYR A 22 11.35 2.70 -5.52
CA TYR A 22 10.10 3.17 -6.12
C TYR A 22 10.30 4.08 -7.33
N LYS A 23 11.40 4.86 -7.37
CA LYS A 23 11.76 5.65 -8.56
C LYS A 23 12.07 4.77 -9.77
N LYS A 24 12.87 3.71 -9.57
CA LYS A 24 13.43 2.89 -10.65
C LYS A 24 12.49 1.80 -11.14
N THR A 25 11.60 1.33 -10.27
CA THR A 25 10.73 0.18 -10.55
C THR A 25 9.49 0.62 -11.32
N ASP A 26 9.05 -0.20 -12.27
CA ASP A 26 7.74 -0.06 -12.89
C ASP A 26 6.71 -0.81 -12.05
N LEU A 27 5.77 -0.06 -11.50
CA LEU A 27 4.73 -0.59 -10.64
C LEU A 27 3.75 -1.40 -11.48
N ARG A 28 3.63 -2.69 -11.16
CA ARG A 28 2.59 -3.54 -11.71
C ARG A 28 1.36 -3.41 -10.84
N VAL A 29 0.30 -2.88 -11.42
CA VAL A 29 -1.04 -2.79 -10.82
C VAL A 29 -2.02 -3.54 -11.71
N PRO A 30 -3.11 -4.09 -11.14
CA PRO A 30 -4.13 -4.75 -11.95
C PRO A 30 -4.81 -3.76 -12.90
N GLU A 31 -5.40 -4.23 -14.00
CA GLU A 31 -6.04 -3.36 -15.00
C GLU A 31 -7.19 -2.52 -14.42
N ASP A 32 -7.86 -3.05 -13.40
CA ASP A 32 -8.99 -2.44 -12.70
C ASP A 32 -8.56 -1.54 -11.52
N PHE A 33 -7.27 -1.20 -11.39
CA PHE A 33 -6.75 -0.43 -10.24
C PHE A 33 -7.44 0.92 -10.02
N ILE A 34 -8.02 1.51 -11.08
CA ILE A 34 -8.80 2.75 -10.98
C ILE A 34 -10.06 2.58 -10.11
N LEU A 35 -10.55 1.35 -9.94
CA LEU A 35 -11.70 0.99 -9.11
C LEU A 35 -11.29 0.57 -7.68
N ARG A 36 -10.01 0.66 -7.33
CA ARG A 36 -9.47 0.15 -6.07
C ARG A 36 -9.06 1.29 -5.14
N GLU A 37 -9.32 1.09 -3.84
CA GLU A 37 -8.79 1.96 -2.79
C GLU A 37 -7.35 1.55 -2.50
N PHE A 38 -6.44 2.51 -2.46
CA PHE A 38 -5.06 2.34 -2.03
C PHE A 38 -4.89 2.81 -0.59
N ALA A 39 -4.04 2.08 0.13
CA ALA A 39 -3.64 2.41 1.49
C ALA A 39 -2.13 2.32 1.65
N PHE A 40 -1.56 3.23 2.43
CA PHE A 40 -0.11 3.32 2.63
C PHE A 40 0.23 3.53 4.10
N GLN A 41 1.28 2.89 4.59
CA GLN A 41 1.90 3.18 5.88
C GLN A 41 3.30 3.74 5.63
N THR A 42 3.63 4.90 6.20
CA THR A 42 4.97 5.49 6.04
C THR A 42 5.92 4.99 7.13
N PHE A 43 7.21 5.28 7.00
CA PHE A 43 8.16 4.98 8.06
C PHE A 43 7.93 5.84 9.31
N ASP A 44 7.30 7.01 9.18
CA ASP A 44 7.20 8.04 10.22
C ASP A 44 5.91 7.99 11.04
N SER A 45 4.98 7.10 10.68
CA SER A 45 3.70 6.95 11.35
C SER A 45 3.23 5.51 11.29
N GLU A 46 2.65 5.03 12.39
CA GLU A 46 1.95 3.75 12.43
C GLU A 46 0.53 3.84 11.84
N SER A 47 0.00 5.05 11.64
CA SER A 47 -1.30 5.25 11.00
C SER A 47 -1.24 5.04 9.49
N TYR A 48 -2.34 4.57 8.94
CA TYR A 48 -2.51 4.41 7.49
C TYR A 48 -3.02 5.70 6.85
N ILE A 49 -2.45 6.02 5.68
CA ILE A 49 -3.03 6.95 4.72
C ILE A 49 -3.97 6.11 3.84
N ARG A 50 -5.28 6.37 3.92
CA ARG A 50 -6.33 5.61 3.23
C ARG A 50 -7.14 6.48 2.26
N HIS A 51 -8.17 5.89 1.64
CA HIS A 51 -9.09 6.59 0.74
C HIS A 51 -8.36 7.25 -0.45
N LYS A 52 -7.34 6.58 -0.97
CA LYS A 52 -6.62 7.00 -2.17
C LYS A 52 -7.09 6.20 -3.37
N SER A 53 -7.22 6.87 -4.51
CA SER A 53 -7.41 6.25 -5.81
C SER A 53 -6.52 6.96 -6.82
N PHE A 54 -6.19 6.29 -7.91
CA PHE A 54 -5.32 6.82 -8.95
C PHE A 54 -5.91 6.50 -10.31
N ASN A 55 -5.88 7.48 -11.21
CA ASN A 55 -6.46 7.33 -12.54
C ASN A 55 -5.45 6.84 -13.59
N ASN A 56 -4.15 6.85 -13.26
CA ASN A 56 -3.09 6.33 -14.13
C ASN A 56 -1.89 5.84 -13.30
N PRO A 57 -1.06 4.94 -13.84
CA PRO A 57 0.10 4.42 -13.11
C PRO A 57 1.15 5.49 -12.77
N SER A 58 1.29 6.54 -13.57
CA SER A 58 2.27 7.61 -13.34
C SER A 58 1.96 8.40 -12.07
N THR A 59 0.69 8.76 -11.84
CA THR A 59 0.29 9.50 -10.63
C THR A 59 0.46 8.65 -9.37
N LEU A 60 0.19 7.35 -9.45
CA LEU A 60 0.52 6.41 -8.39
C LEU A 60 2.04 6.38 -8.11
N LYS A 61 2.87 6.27 -9.16
CA LYS A 61 4.33 6.22 -9.04
C LYS A 61 4.91 7.50 -8.43
N GLU A 62 4.45 8.65 -8.89
CA GLU A 62 4.82 9.95 -8.32
C GLU A 62 4.45 10.03 -6.84
N TYR A 63 3.23 9.61 -6.49
CA TYR A 63 2.73 9.65 -5.12
C TYR A 63 3.56 8.77 -4.19
N ILE A 64 3.75 7.50 -4.52
CA ILE A 64 4.51 6.58 -3.65
C ILE A 64 5.99 6.96 -3.57
N THR A 65 6.56 7.55 -4.63
CA THR A 65 7.93 8.06 -4.59
C THR A 65 8.06 9.27 -3.66
N SER A 66 7.03 10.13 -3.62
CA SER A 66 6.95 11.29 -2.74
C SER A 66 6.86 10.87 -1.28
N ILE A 67 5.88 10.03 -0.93
CA ILE A 67 5.64 9.63 0.47
C ILE A 67 6.58 8.52 0.96
N THR A 68 7.16 7.74 0.03
CA THR A 68 8.06 6.59 0.29
C THR A 68 7.50 5.65 1.36
N PRO A 69 6.44 4.88 1.04
CA PRO A 69 5.75 4.06 2.03
C PRO A 69 6.61 2.85 2.45
N LYS A 70 6.52 2.51 3.74
CA LYS A 70 7.03 1.24 4.30
C LYS A 70 6.16 0.08 3.82
N HIS A 71 4.85 0.29 3.83
CA HIS A 71 3.85 -0.67 3.37
C HIS A 71 2.89 -0.02 2.39
N ALA A 72 2.55 -0.72 1.31
CA ALA A 72 1.63 -0.26 0.29
C ALA A 72 0.65 -1.38 -0.06
N TYR A 73 -0.64 -1.04 -0.10
CA TYR A 73 -1.73 -1.97 -0.31
C TYR A 73 -2.75 -1.37 -1.29
N PHE A 74 -3.54 -2.24 -1.89
CA PHE A 74 -4.79 -1.88 -2.55
C PHE A 74 -5.90 -2.83 -2.11
N SER A 75 -7.16 -2.39 -2.20
CA SER A 75 -8.31 -3.18 -1.79
C SER A 75 -8.56 -4.37 -2.70
N SER A 76 -8.91 -5.51 -2.13
CA SER A 76 -9.51 -6.63 -2.89
C SER A 76 -10.87 -6.27 -3.47
N ALA A 77 -11.60 -5.38 -2.78
CA ALA A 77 -12.86 -4.85 -3.23
C ALA A 77 -12.69 -3.81 -4.36
N LEU A 78 -13.67 -3.80 -5.25
CA LEU A 78 -13.85 -2.81 -6.31
C LEU A 78 -14.97 -1.85 -5.91
N TYR A 79 -14.74 -0.56 -6.15
CA TYR A 79 -15.64 0.53 -5.81
C TYR A 79 -15.87 1.44 -7.02
N ARG A 80 -17.06 2.03 -7.08
CA ARG A 80 -17.35 3.10 -8.05
C ARG A 80 -16.61 4.39 -7.71
N GLU A 81 -16.53 4.74 -6.42
CA GLU A 81 -15.79 5.88 -5.91
C GLU A 81 -14.83 5.42 -4.79
N PRO A 82 -13.61 4.94 -5.13
CA PRO A 82 -12.73 4.33 -4.14
C PRO A 82 -12.18 5.34 -3.11
N SER A 83 -12.17 6.63 -3.46
CA SER A 83 -11.67 7.71 -2.60
C SER A 83 -12.70 8.27 -1.62
N ALA A 84 -13.97 7.85 -1.71
CA ALA A 84 -14.97 8.26 -0.73
C ALA A 84 -14.59 7.80 0.69
N GLU A 85 -14.83 8.67 1.67
CA GLU A 85 -14.56 8.39 3.09
C GLU A 85 -15.62 7.46 3.67
N ASN A 86 -16.89 7.66 3.31
CA ASN A 86 -18.01 6.85 3.76
C ASN A 86 -18.18 5.60 2.89
N MET A 87 -18.42 4.45 3.51
CA MET A 87 -18.56 3.16 2.80
C MET A 87 -19.77 3.13 1.86
N ASP A 88 -20.89 3.72 2.27
CA ASP A 88 -22.11 3.78 1.46
C ASP A 88 -21.91 4.59 0.18
N GLU A 89 -21.02 5.59 0.23
CA GLU A 89 -20.69 6.46 -0.91
C GLU A 89 -19.70 5.79 -1.88
N LYS A 90 -18.90 4.81 -1.43
CA LYS A 90 -17.94 4.13 -2.30
C LYS A 90 -18.61 3.35 -3.42
N GLY A 91 -19.83 2.86 -3.20
CA GLY A 91 -20.57 2.05 -4.19
C GLY A 91 -19.83 0.76 -4.57
N TRP A 92 -19.80 -0.21 -3.66
CA TRP A 92 -19.16 -1.52 -3.86
C TRP A 92 -19.68 -2.24 -5.11
N LEU A 93 -18.75 -2.81 -5.89
CA LEU A 93 -19.03 -3.48 -7.16
C LEU A 93 -18.74 -4.98 -7.12
N GLY A 94 -17.86 -5.43 -6.23
CA GLY A 94 -17.37 -6.80 -6.17
C GLY A 94 -16.07 -6.89 -5.37
N SER A 95 -15.52 -8.09 -5.22
CA SER A 95 -14.15 -8.26 -4.73
C SER A 95 -13.48 -9.48 -5.34
N ASP A 96 -12.15 -9.47 -5.33
CA ASP A 96 -11.36 -10.67 -5.56
C ASP A 96 -11.59 -11.69 -4.44
N LEU A 97 -11.38 -12.97 -4.76
CA LEU A 97 -11.23 -14.04 -3.78
C LEU A 97 -9.74 -14.24 -3.50
N ILE A 98 -9.30 -13.95 -2.28
CA ILE A 98 -7.88 -13.98 -1.89
C ILE A 98 -7.68 -15.07 -0.82
N PHE A 99 -6.58 -15.81 -0.97
CA PHE A 99 -6.08 -16.74 0.04
C PHE A 99 -4.69 -16.29 0.47
N ASP A 100 -4.45 -16.22 1.77
CA ASP A 100 -3.13 -15.98 2.36
C ASP A 100 -2.70 -17.24 3.11
N ILE A 101 -1.46 -17.68 2.89
CA ILE A 101 -0.92 -18.89 3.51
C ILE A 101 0.11 -18.43 4.55
N ASP A 102 -0.28 -18.45 5.82
CA ASP A 102 0.58 -18.02 6.91
C ASP A 102 1.67 -19.08 7.18
N ALA A 103 2.92 -18.68 6.95
CA ALA A 103 4.07 -19.55 7.16
C ALA A 103 4.26 -19.94 8.64
N ASN A 104 3.80 -19.13 9.60
CA ASN A 104 3.93 -19.44 11.03
C ASN A 104 3.04 -20.61 11.48
N GLU A 105 1.99 -20.89 10.71
CA GLU A 105 1.04 -21.98 10.97
C GLU A 105 1.44 -23.28 10.23
N ILE A 106 2.58 -23.28 9.52
CA ILE A 106 3.11 -24.47 8.85
C ILE A 106 3.87 -25.32 9.87
N PRO A 107 3.47 -26.58 10.13
CA PRO A 107 4.16 -27.43 11.08
C PRO A 107 5.64 -27.66 10.68
N GLY A 108 6.55 -27.31 11.59
CA GLY A 108 8.00 -27.53 11.42
C GLY A 108 8.80 -26.38 10.80
N SER A 109 8.20 -25.18 10.68
CA SER A 109 8.87 -23.93 10.28
C SER A 109 9.71 -23.29 11.39
#